data_AF-A0A845WYN4-F1
#
_entry.id   AF-A0A845WYN4-F1
#
_cell.length_a   1.000
_cell.length_b   1.000
_cell.length_c   1.000
_cell.angle_alpha   90.00
_cell.angle_beta   90.00
_cell.angle_gamma   90.00
#
_symmetry.space_group_name_H-M   'P 1'
#
loop_
_entity.id
_entity.type
_entity.pdbx_description
1 polymer ?
#
loop_
_entity_poly.entity_id
_entity_poly.type
_entity_poly.pdbx_seq_one_letter_code
_entity_poly.pdbx_strand_id
1 'polypeptide(L)' 'MNKLLLPFTLAITSTALISSLCLATLDNPTDIQKQLSTTTNAVAVAGTTALFGLLDDDEPDA' A
#
# COMPACT_ATOMS: atom_id res chain seq x y z
N MET A 1 5.02 4.72 -19.68
CA MET A 1 4.86 3.56 -18.78
C MET A 1 4.15 3.94 -17.47
N ASN A 2 4.35 5.16 -16.95
CA ASN A 2 3.80 5.63 -15.67
C ASN A 2 2.27 5.56 -15.56
N LYS A 3 1.53 5.98 -16.61
CA LYS A 3 0.05 5.88 -16.65
C LYS A 3 -0.51 4.47 -16.43
N LEU A 4 0.25 3.42 -16.75
CA LEU A 4 -0.18 2.04 -16.50
C LEU A 4 0.18 1.60 -15.08
N LEU A 5 1.29 2.11 -14.53
CA LEU A 5 1.77 1.77 -13.18
C LEU A 5 0.93 2.44 -12.08
N LEU A 6 0.42 3.65 -12.31
CA LEU A 6 -0.40 4.39 -11.35
C LEU A 6 -1.61 3.58 -10.84
N PRO A 7 -2.50 3.02 -11.69
CA PRO A 7 -3.64 2.23 -11.20
C PRO A 7 -3.22 0.93 -10.52
N PHE A 8 -2.11 0.30 -10.94
CA PHE A 8 -1.59 -0.90 -10.27
C PHE A 8 -1.05 -0.59 -8.87
N THR A 9 -0.24 0.47 -8.74
CA THR A 9 0.29 0.92 -7.45
C THR A 9 -0.84 1.31 -6.50
N LEU A 10 -1.87 2.01 -7.00
CA LEU A 10 -3.06 2.37 -6.23
C LEU A 10 -3.80 1.12 -5.71
N ALA A 11 -4.02 0.13 -6.57
CA ALA A 11 -4.73 -1.10 -6.21
C ALA A 11 -3.97 -1.92 -5.16
N ILE A 12 -2.65 -2.08 -5.34
CA ILE A 12 -1.80 -2.82 -4.40
C ILE A 12 -1.78 -2.11 -3.04
N THR A 13 -1.55 -0.80 -3.04
CA THR A 13 -1.49 0.02 -1.81
C THR A 13 -2.82 -0.04 -1.05
N SER A 14 -3.94 0.12 -1.75
CA SER A 14 -5.28 0.09 -1.14
C SER A 14 -5.59 -1.29 -0.53
N THR A 15 -5.24 -2.37 -1.25
CA THR A 15 -5.45 -3.74 -0.76
C THR A 15 -4.61 -4.02 0.49
N ALA A 16 -3.37 -3.54 0.51
CA ALA A 16 -2.48 -3.68 1.66
C ALA A 16 -3.00 -2.91 2.89
N LEU A 17 -3.48 -1.68 2.71
CA LEU A 17 -4.11 -0.88 3.77
C LEU A 17 -5.33 -1.59 4.38
N ILE A 18 -6.25 -2.05 3.52
CA ILE A 18 -7.45 -2.75 3.98
C ILE A 18 -7.10 -4.03 4.71
N SER A 19 -6.14 -4.82 4.19
CA SER A 19 -5.70 -6.07 4.83
C SER A 19 -5.08 -5.80 6.20
N SER A 20 -4.22 -4.78 6.32
CA SER A 20 -3.61 -4.39 7.59
C SER A 20 -4.67 -3.94 8.60
N LEU A 21 -5.65 -3.14 8.17
CA LEU A 21 -6.75 -2.69 9.02
C LEU A 21 -7.62 -3.86 9.50
N CYS A 22 -8.02 -4.77 8.59
CA CYS A 22 -8.79 -5.96 8.95
C CYS A 22 -8.05 -6.82 9.98
N LEU A 23 -6.74 -7.02 9.80
CA LEU A 23 -5.91 -7.78 10.75
C LEU A 23 -5.76 -7.08 12.10
N ALA A 24 -5.72 -5.74 12.11
CA ALA A 24 -5.65 -4.94 13.33
C ALA A 24 -6.95 -4.97 14.15
N THR A 25 -8.10 -5.25 13.52
CA THR A 25 -9.41 -5.34 14.19
C THR A 25 -9.73 -6.73 14.75
N LEU A 26 -8.86 -7.73 14.58
CA LEU A 26 -9.10 -9.07 15.11
C LEU A 26 -8.92 -9.10 16.63
N ASP A 27 -9.89 -9.69 17.32
CA ASP A 27 -9.74 -10.04 18.74
C ASP A 27 -8.82 -11.27 18.86
N ASN A 28 -7.65 -11.09 19.51
CA ASN A 28 -6.58 -12.09 19.64
C ASN A 28 -6.00 -12.60 18.30
N PRO A 29 -5.27 -11.77 17.55
CA PRO A 29 -4.59 -12.22 16.34
C PRO A 29 -3.47 -13.19 16.70
N THR A 30 -3.39 -14.28 15.94
CA THR A 30 -2.26 -15.21 15.96
C THR A 30 -0.96 -14.52 15.55
N ASP A 31 0.20 -15.09 15.89
CA ASP A 31 1.49 -14.50 15.51
C ASP A 31 1.66 -14.34 14.00
N ILE A 32 1.12 -15.26 13.20
CA ILE A 32 1.12 -15.17 11.73
C ILE A 32 0.28 -13.97 11.28
N GLN A 33 -0.88 -13.73 11.89
CA GLN A 33 -1.74 -12.57 11.56
C GLN A 33 -1.07 -11.24 11.94
N LYS A 34 -0.31 -11.20 13.05
CA LYS A 34 0.50 -10.02 13.41
C LYS A 34 1.62 -9.78 12.41
N GLN A 35 2.36 -10.82 12.02
CA GLN A 35 3.41 -10.70 10.99
C GLN A 35 2.85 -10.26 9.64
N LEU A 36 1.68 -10.80 9.26
CA LEU A 36 0.98 -10.39 8.05
C LEU A 36 0.52 -8.93 8.12
N SER A 37 0.03 -8.47 9.28
CA SER A 37 -0.35 -7.06 9.51
C SER A 37 0.83 -6.12 9.36
N THR A 38 1.98 -6.46 9.96
CA THR A 38 3.23 -5.70 9.81
C THR A 38 3.69 -5.65 8.35
N THR A 39 3.64 -6.78 7.65
CA THR A 39 4.03 -6.86 6.24
C THR A 39 3.12 -6.02 5.35
N THR A 40 1.80 -6.13 5.53
CA THR A 40 0.82 -5.35 4.76
C THR A 40 0.91 -3.86 5.06
N ASN A 41 1.23 -3.47 6.30
CA ASN A 41 1.54 -2.08 6.62
C ASN A 41 2.80 -1.57 5.88
N ALA A 42 3.89 -2.34 5.87
CA ALA A 42 5.11 -1.97 5.16
C ALA A 42 4.87 -1.83 3.63
N VAL A 43 4.07 -2.74 3.04
CA VAL A 43 3.67 -2.64 1.63
C VAL A 43 2.81 -1.40 1.38
N ALA A 44 1.89 -1.07 2.29
CA ALA A 44 1.08 0.15 2.17
C ALA A 44 1.94 1.43 2.22
N VAL A 45 2.93 1.49 3.12
CA VAL A 45 3.86 2.62 3.20
C VAL A 45 4.68 2.73 1.92
N ALA A 46 5.30 1.63 1.48
CA ALA A 46 6.11 1.62 0.26
C ALA A 46 5.27 1.96 -0.99
N GLY A 47 4.06 1.42 -1.08
CA GLY A 47 3.12 1.68 -2.16
C GLY A 47 2.66 3.15 -2.19
N THR A 48 2.44 3.76 -1.02
CA THR A 48 2.13 5.19 -0.90
C THR A 48 3.30 6.06 -1.35
N THR A 49 4.53 5.74 -0.94
CA THR A 49 5.73 6.44 -1.42
C THR A 49 5.88 6.33 -2.94
N ALA A 50 5.68 5.13 -3.49
CA ALA A 50 5.71 4.91 -4.94
C ALA A 50 4.58 5.67 -5.66
N LEU A 51 3.39 5.77 -5.05
CA LEU A 51 2.27 6.53 -5.60
C LEU A 51 2.62 8.01 -5.71
N PHE A 52 3.18 8.60 -4.66
CA PHE A 52 3.60 10.01 -4.69
C PHE A 52 4.75 10.24 -5.66
N GLY A 53 5.74 9.34 -5.74
CA GLY A 53 6.80 9.44 -6.75
C GLY A 53 6.26 9.37 -8.18
N LEU A 54 5.28 8.50 -8.44
CA LEU A 54 4.63 8.41 -9.76
C LEU A 54 3.75 9.63 -10.09
N LEU A 55 3.17 10.30 -9.08
CA LEU A 55 2.39 11.52 -9.26
C LEU A 55 3.28 12.74 -9.52
N ASP A 56 4.44 12.82 -8.84
CA ASP A 56 5.46 13.86 -9.02
C ASP A 56 6.08 13.76 -10.43
N ASP A 57 6.36 12.54 -10.91
CA ASP A 57 6.87 12.29 -12.28
C ASP A 57 5.83 12.57 -13.39
N ASP A 58 4.54 12.68 -13.07
CA ASP A 58 3.46 13.00 -14.03
C ASP A 58 3.12 14.52 -14.03
N GLU A 59 3.75 15.33 -13.18
CA GLU A 59 3.65 16.80 -13.22
C GLU A 59 4.50 17.33 -14.39
N PRO A 60 3.90 17.92 -15.44
CA PRO A 60 4.68 18.44 -16.55
C PRO A 60 5.52 19.62 -16.05
N ASP A 61 6.83 19.59 -16.31
CA ASP A 61 7.73 20.75 -16.17
C ASP A 61 7.03 22.01 -16.72
N ALA A 62 6.54 22.86 -15.83
CA ALA A 62 5.90 24.15 -16.14
C ALA A 62 6.91 25.29 -16.09
#